data_AF-A0AA97D197-F1
#
_entry.id   AF-A0AA97D197-F1
#
_cell.length_a   1.000
_cell.length_b   1.000
_cell.length_c   1.000
_cell.angle_alpha   90.00
_cell.angle_beta   90.00
_cell.angle_gamma   90.00
#
_symmetry.space_group_name_H-M   'P 1'
#
loop_
_entity.id
_entity.type
_entity.pdbx_description
1 polymer ?
#
loop_
_entity_poly.entity_id
_entity_poly.type
_entity_poly.pdbx_seq_one_letter_code
_entity_poly.pdbx_strand_id
1 'polypeptide(L)'
;MKNSFNTHFFKILLVGLMITFLSACTEVKKREPAIYLIPDGYVGSLYIVFNAPNGKPPKYEGNSRVYHIPSSGVLVTQMDANEGWSESSEIKYFSVSQSGKRAPISTVSEGTPDNTRALYSGGLGEAGPIFGCTVINKKFTIGTKSQRTDLNKLLTIFEAIKVKNIDKKLFEDMC
;
A
#
# COMPACT_ATOMS: atom_id res chain seq x y z
N MET A 1 4.54 64.29 -18.18
CA MET A 1 3.65 63.28 -18.81
C MET A 1 3.68 62.00 -17.98
N LYS A 2 2.52 61.53 -17.52
CA LYS A 2 2.36 60.44 -16.55
C LYS A 2 2.81 59.09 -17.14
N ASN A 3 3.69 58.37 -16.42
CA ASN A 3 4.06 56.97 -16.64
C ASN A 3 2.90 56.00 -16.32
N SER A 4 1.74 56.20 -16.95
CA SER A 4 0.55 55.39 -16.70
C SER A 4 0.58 54.06 -17.46
N PHE A 5 1.35 53.95 -18.54
CA PHE A 5 1.31 52.79 -19.43
C PHE A 5 2.02 51.55 -18.86
N ASN A 6 3.06 51.74 -18.04
CA ASN A 6 3.90 50.65 -17.54
C ASN A 6 3.31 49.92 -16.32
N THR A 7 2.55 50.62 -15.47
CA THR A 7 1.94 50.04 -14.26
C THR A 7 0.72 49.17 -14.55
N HIS A 8 -0.04 49.46 -15.62
CA HIS A 8 -1.16 48.61 -16.04
C HIS A 8 -0.69 47.33 -16.72
N PHE A 9 0.34 47.40 -17.58
CA PHE A 9 0.94 46.22 -18.20
C PHE A 9 1.57 45.29 -17.16
N PHE A 10 2.29 45.83 -16.17
CA PHE A 10 2.88 45.04 -15.08
C PHE A 10 1.82 44.39 -14.18
N LYS A 11 0.69 45.07 -13.93
CA LYS A 11 -0.45 44.50 -13.19
C LYS A 11 -1.15 43.38 -13.97
N ILE A 12 -1.36 43.55 -15.28
CA ILE A 12 -1.95 42.50 -16.14
C ILE A 12 -1.02 41.30 -16.23
N LEU A 13 0.29 41.52 -16.34
CA LEU A 13 1.30 40.47 -16.32
C LEU A 13 1.31 39.70 -14.98
N LEU A 14 1.25 40.41 -13.84
CA LEU A 14 1.17 39.80 -12.51
C LEU A 14 -0.12 39.00 -12.30
N VAL A 15 -1.27 39.52 -12.77
CA VAL A 15 -2.56 38.80 -12.69
C VAL A 15 -2.56 37.57 -13.59
N GLY A 16 -2.03 37.68 -14.82
CA GLY A 16 -1.88 36.54 -15.73
C GLY A 16 -0.95 35.45 -15.16
N LEU A 17 0.15 35.85 -14.52
CA LEU A 17 1.08 34.92 -13.88
C LEU A 17 0.42 34.20 -12.68
N MET A 18 -0.37 34.90 -11.86
CA MET A 18 -1.11 34.28 -10.75
C MET A 18 -2.18 33.28 -11.22
N ILE A 19 -2.82 33.52 -12.38
CA ILE A 19 -3.78 32.58 -12.98
C ILE A 19 -3.08 31.31 -13.46
N THR A 20 -1.87 31.40 -14.02
CA THR A 20 -1.09 30.21 -14.45
C THR A 20 -0.59 29.34 -13.29
N PHE A 21 -0.37 29.92 -12.10
CA PHE A 21 0.01 29.15 -10.91
C PHE A 21 -1.16 28.37 -10.30
N LEU A 22 -2.41 28.78 -10.51
CA LEU A 22 -3.60 28.09 -9.98
C LEU A 22 -3.95 26.80 -10.75
N SER A 23 -3.49 26.65 -11.98
CA SER A 23 -3.64 25.41 -12.78
C SER A 23 -2.65 24.30 -12.41
N ALA A 24 -1.72 24.55 -11.48
CA ALA A 24 -0.75 23.55 -11.01
C ALA A 24 -1.30 22.65 -9.88
N CYS A 25 -2.59 22.68 -9.58
CA CYS A 25 -3.24 21.68 -8.74
C CYS A 25 -3.26 20.35 -9.50
N THR A 26 -2.23 19.53 -9.28
CA THR A 26 -2.19 18.15 -9.75
C THR A 26 -3.40 17.39 -9.20
N GLU A 27 -4.23 16.86 -10.09
CA GLU A 27 -5.34 15.99 -9.71
C GLU A 27 -4.79 14.83 -8.89
N VAL A 28 -5.18 14.73 -7.62
CA VAL A 28 -4.78 13.60 -6.78
C VAL A 28 -5.48 12.36 -7.35
N LYS A 29 -4.71 11.47 -7.97
CA LYS A 29 -5.22 10.22 -8.54
C LYS A 29 -5.97 9.44 -7.45
N LYS A 30 -7.22 9.07 -7.74
CA LYS A 30 -7.98 8.13 -6.90
C LYS A 30 -7.45 6.72 -7.20
N ARG A 31 -7.16 5.95 -6.15
CA ARG A 31 -6.72 4.56 -6.29
C ARG A 31 -7.92 3.61 -6.40
N GLU A 32 -7.68 2.42 -6.94
CA GLU A 32 -8.72 1.40 -7.06
C GLU A 32 -9.13 0.86 -5.67
N PRO A 33 -10.40 0.45 -5.48
CA PRO A 33 -10.81 -0.28 -4.29
C PRO A 33 -9.99 -1.56 -4.09
N ALA A 34 -9.82 -2.00 -2.84
CA ALA A 34 -8.96 -3.14 -2.51
C ALA A 34 -9.57 -4.05 -1.45
N ILE A 35 -9.45 -5.36 -1.68
CA ILE A 35 -9.82 -6.44 -0.76
C ILE A 35 -8.57 -7.22 -0.40
N TYR A 36 -8.23 -7.24 0.88
CA TYR A 36 -7.12 -8.02 1.42
C TYR A 36 -7.65 -9.25 2.14
N LEU A 37 -7.23 -10.41 1.67
CA LEU A 37 -7.64 -11.71 2.18
C LEU A 37 -6.46 -12.33 2.92
N ILE A 38 -6.52 -12.31 4.24
CA ILE A 38 -5.43 -12.69 5.15
C ILE A 38 -5.76 -14.06 5.74
N PRO A 39 -4.81 -15.00 5.80
CA PRO A 39 -5.04 -16.30 6.42
C PRO A 39 -5.54 -16.16 7.85
N ASP A 40 -6.52 -16.98 8.22
CA ASP A 40 -7.06 -16.94 9.56
C ASP A 40 -5.99 -17.26 10.62
N GLY A 41 -6.07 -16.55 11.74
CA GLY A 41 -5.07 -16.66 12.81
C GLY A 41 -3.68 -16.08 12.51
N TYR A 42 -3.42 -15.52 11.31
CA TYR A 42 -2.12 -14.91 11.01
C TYR A 42 -1.81 -13.76 11.99
N VAL A 43 -0.59 -13.75 12.53
CA VAL A 43 -0.05 -12.72 13.43
C VAL A 43 1.37 -12.36 12.95
N GLY A 44 1.67 -11.07 12.90
CA GLY A 44 2.99 -10.54 12.55
C GLY A 44 2.97 -9.58 11.36
N SER A 45 4.15 -9.35 10.77
CA SER A 45 4.34 -8.54 9.57
C SER A 45 4.01 -9.34 8.31
N LEU A 46 3.16 -8.79 7.45
CA LEU A 46 2.96 -9.30 6.09
C LEU A 46 3.31 -8.23 5.05
N TYR A 47 3.71 -8.68 3.87
CA TYR A 47 4.21 -7.84 2.78
C TYR A 47 3.53 -8.20 1.48
N ILE A 48 3.21 -7.18 0.68
CA ILE A 48 2.84 -7.31 -0.72
C ILE A 48 3.93 -6.65 -1.53
N VAL A 49 4.59 -7.39 -2.42
CA VAL A 49 5.61 -6.90 -3.34
C VAL A 49 4.97 -6.76 -4.73
N PHE A 50 5.06 -5.56 -5.30
CA PHE A 50 4.42 -5.19 -6.55
C PHE A 50 5.39 -5.25 -7.74
N ASN A 51 4.84 -5.13 -8.95
CA ASN A 51 5.58 -5.07 -10.22
C ASN A 51 6.51 -6.27 -10.46
N ALA A 52 6.17 -7.45 -9.94
CA ALA A 52 6.97 -8.66 -10.13
C ALA A 52 6.43 -9.46 -11.34
N PRO A 53 7.12 -9.50 -12.50
CA PRO A 53 6.61 -10.16 -13.71
C PRO A 53 6.30 -11.63 -13.49
N ASN A 54 7.10 -12.30 -12.67
CA ASN A 54 6.96 -13.71 -12.32
C ASN A 54 6.08 -13.94 -11.06
N GLY A 55 5.48 -12.88 -10.51
CA GLY A 55 4.59 -12.92 -9.36
C GLY A 55 3.22 -13.52 -9.66
N LYS A 56 2.35 -13.54 -8.65
CA LYS A 56 0.94 -13.95 -8.83
C LYS A 56 0.22 -12.98 -9.78
N PRO A 57 -0.60 -13.48 -10.72
CA PRO A 57 -1.32 -12.62 -11.65
C PRO A 57 -2.40 -11.80 -10.93
N PRO A 58 -2.79 -10.63 -11.48
CA PRO A 58 -3.83 -9.80 -10.91
C PRO A 58 -5.17 -10.55 -10.77
N LYS A 59 -5.88 -10.31 -9.67
CA LYS A 59 -7.22 -10.81 -9.40
C LYS A 59 -8.14 -9.66 -8.99
N TYR A 60 -9.39 -9.73 -9.44
CA TYR A 60 -10.40 -8.73 -9.15
C TYR A 60 -11.70 -9.38 -8.72
N GLU A 61 -12.44 -8.70 -7.85
CA GLU A 61 -13.84 -8.95 -7.53
C GLU A 61 -14.60 -7.66 -7.86
N GLY A 62 -15.33 -7.66 -8.97
CA GLY A 62 -15.86 -6.41 -9.54
C GLY A 62 -14.74 -5.45 -9.91
N ASN A 63 -14.79 -4.23 -9.38
CA ASN A 63 -13.76 -3.20 -9.55
C ASN A 63 -12.67 -3.21 -8.46
N SER A 64 -12.71 -4.18 -7.54
CA SER A 64 -11.79 -4.22 -6.40
C SER A 64 -10.61 -5.14 -6.68
N ARG A 65 -9.38 -4.64 -6.49
CA ARG A 65 -8.15 -5.45 -6.51
C ARG A 65 -8.18 -6.44 -5.36
N VAL A 66 -7.91 -7.72 -5.61
CA VAL A 66 -7.96 -8.76 -4.58
C VAL A 66 -6.56 -9.32 -4.29
N TYR A 67 -6.11 -9.10 -3.06
CA TYR A 67 -4.83 -9.58 -2.56
C TYR A 67 -5.03 -10.80 -1.68
N HIS A 68 -4.81 -11.98 -2.24
CA HIS A 68 -4.77 -13.24 -1.48
C HIS A 68 -3.40 -13.39 -0.83
N ILE A 69 -3.30 -13.10 0.46
CA ILE A 69 -2.05 -13.20 1.20
C ILE A 69 -1.78 -14.69 1.49
N PRO A 70 -0.62 -15.23 1.07
CA PRO A 70 -0.26 -16.60 1.38
C PRO A 70 0.05 -16.78 2.87
N SER A 71 0.08 -18.02 3.35
CA SER A 71 0.43 -18.36 4.74
C SER A 71 1.83 -17.89 5.17
N SER A 72 2.75 -17.70 4.21
CA SER A 72 4.05 -17.08 4.45
C SER A 72 3.94 -15.63 4.92
N GLY A 73 2.85 -14.94 4.58
CA GLY A 73 2.67 -13.51 4.75
C GLY A 73 3.38 -12.66 3.70
N VAL A 74 3.98 -13.24 2.68
CA VAL A 74 4.65 -12.50 1.60
C VAL A 74 3.98 -12.82 0.27
N LEU A 75 3.19 -11.88 -0.23
CA LEU A 75 2.60 -11.94 -1.56
C LEU A 75 3.52 -11.21 -2.54
N VAL A 76 4.01 -11.91 -3.56
CA VAL A 76 4.69 -11.30 -4.71
C VAL A 76 3.71 -11.31 -5.89
N THR A 77 3.43 -10.15 -6.49
CA THR A 77 2.36 -9.98 -7.48
C THR A 77 2.81 -9.16 -8.69
N GLN A 78 2.20 -9.47 -9.84
CA GLN A 78 2.35 -8.70 -11.09
C GLN A 78 1.62 -7.35 -11.05
N MET A 79 0.70 -7.17 -10.09
CA MET A 79 0.01 -5.90 -9.91
C MET A 79 1.00 -4.76 -9.63
N ASP A 80 0.74 -3.59 -10.20
CA ASP A 80 1.39 -2.34 -9.81
C ASP A 80 0.93 -1.86 -8.43
N ALA A 81 1.71 -0.95 -7.85
CA ALA A 81 1.38 -0.36 -6.57
C ALA A 81 0.08 0.46 -6.66
N ASN A 82 -0.85 0.23 -5.72
CA ASN A 82 -2.14 0.92 -5.71
C ASN A 82 -2.01 2.32 -5.08
N GLU A 83 -1.39 3.22 -5.82
CA GLU A 83 -1.10 4.60 -5.44
C GLU A 83 -2.30 5.53 -5.59
N GLY A 84 -2.34 6.56 -4.76
CA GLY A 84 -3.41 7.54 -4.73
C GLY A 84 -4.26 7.49 -3.46
N TRP A 85 -5.24 8.37 -3.38
CA TRP A 85 -6.18 8.42 -2.26
C TRP A 85 -7.32 7.41 -2.47
N SER A 86 -7.89 6.90 -1.39
CA SER A 86 -9.19 6.19 -1.43
C SER A 86 -9.99 6.53 -0.20
N GLU A 87 -11.30 6.30 -0.29
CA GLU A 87 -12.14 6.26 0.89
C GLU A 87 -11.79 5.04 1.75
N SER A 88 -11.98 5.15 3.07
CA SER A 88 -11.76 4.00 3.97
C SER A 88 -12.73 2.86 3.69
N SER A 89 -13.94 3.16 3.19
CA SER A 89 -14.97 2.17 2.82
C SER A 89 -14.61 1.34 1.59
N GLU A 90 -13.68 1.82 0.75
CA GLU A 90 -13.19 1.14 -0.45
C GLU A 90 -12.08 0.13 -0.14
N ILE A 91 -11.63 0.08 1.11
CA ILE A 91 -10.57 -0.84 1.55
C ILE A 91 -11.15 -1.82 2.55
N LYS A 92 -11.11 -3.11 2.21
CA LYS A 92 -11.69 -4.18 3.03
C LYS A 92 -10.62 -5.18 3.42
N TYR A 93 -10.64 -5.60 4.68
CA TYR A 93 -9.71 -6.58 5.23
C TYR A 93 -10.51 -7.76 5.79
N PHE A 94 -10.16 -8.97 5.38
CA PHE A 94 -10.81 -10.19 5.85
C PHE A 94 -9.80 -11.23 6.32
N SER A 95 -10.14 -11.89 7.43
CA SER A 95 -9.59 -13.18 7.82
C SER A 95 -10.28 -14.25 6.96
N VAL A 96 -9.52 -15.19 6.40
CA VAL A 96 -10.07 -16.24 5.55
C VAL A 96 -9.73 -17.61 6.13
N SER A 97 -10.77 -18.38 6.47
CA SER A 97 -10.63 -19.75 6.97
C SER A 97 -10.11 -20.69 5.89
N GLN A 98 -9.68 -21.90 6.29
CA GLN A 98 -9.32 -22.96 5.34
C GLN A 98 -10.46 -23.34 4.38
N SER A 99 -11.72 -23.21 4.82
CA SER A 99 -12.91 -23.43 4.00
C SER A 99 -13.28 -22.24 3.10
N GLY A 100 -12.50 -21.15 3.12
CA GLY A 100 -12.73 -19.94 2.32
C GLY A 100 -13.73 -18.95 2.92
N LYS A 101 -14.25 -19.20 4.13
CA LYS A 101 -15.16 -18.28 4.82
C LYS A 101 -14.41 -17.01 5.23
N ARG A 102 -15.00 -15.85 4.93
CA ARG A 102 -14.43 -14.53 5.26
C ARG A 102 -15.03 -13.98 6.55
N ALA A 103 -14.18 -13.42 7.41
CA ALA A 103 -14.58 -12.64 8.58
C ALA A 103 -13.88 -11.28 8.55
N PRO A 104 -14.57 -10.16 8.77
CA PRO A 104 -13.95 -8.83 8.70
C PRO A 104 -12.87 -8.66 9.78
N ILE A 105 -11.80 -7.95 9.45
CA ILE A 105 -10.76 -7.55 10.38
C ILE A 105 -10.83 -6.04 10.58
N SER A 106 -10.95 -5.60 11.83
CA SER A 106 -10.90 -4.18 12.17
C SER A 106 -9.49 -3.62 11.94
N THR A 107 -9.41 -2.40 11.43
CA THR A 107 -8.17 -1.63 11.43
C THR A 107 -7.93 -1.03 12.80
N VAL A 108 -6.66 -0.72 13.11
CA VAL A 108 -6.31 -0.02 14.35
C VAL A 108 -6.88 1.40 14.31
N SER A 109 -7.65 1.72 15.33
CA SER A 109 -8.22 3.05 15.59
C SER A 109 -8.17 3.31 17.10
N GLU A 110 -8.43 4.55 17.54
CA GLU A 110 -8.47 4.90 18.97
C GLU A 110 -9.45 4.02 19.77
N GLY A 111 -10.55 3.58 19.14
CA GLY A 111 -11.55 2.71 19.78
C GLY A 111 -11.22 1.22 19.80
N THR A 112 -10.10 0.78 19.21
CA THR A 112 -9.76 -0.65 19.13
C THR A 112 -9.21 -1.16 20.47
N PRO A 113 -9.83 -2.17 21.13
CA PRO A 113 -9.33 -2.69 22.40
C PRO A 113 -7.95 -3.34 22.25
N ASP A 114 -7.10 -3.17 23.27
CA ASP A 114 -5.70 -3.63 23.26
C ASP A 114 -5.54 -5.14 23.03
N ASN A 115 -6.48 -5.94 23.54
CA ASN A 115 -6.52 -7.39 23.41
C ASN A 115 -7.16 -7.90 22.11
N THR A 116 -7.66 -7.00 21.25
CA THR A 116 -8.31 -7.38 19.99
C THR A 116 -7.29 -7.53 18.87
N ARG A 117 -7.40 -8.61 18.09
CA ARG A 117 -6.62 -8.79 16.86
C ARG A 117 -7.11 -7.79 15.82
N ALA A 118 -6.24 -6.85 15.47
CA ALA A 118 -6.53 -5.79 14.50
C ALA A 118 -5.38 -5.61 13.52
N LEU A 119 -5.66 -4.95 12.40
CA LEU A 119 -4.69 -4.69 11.35
C LEU A 119 -4.21 -3.24 11.37
N TYR A 120 -2.90 -3.06 11.42
CA TYR A 120 -2.23 -1.80 11.16
C TYR A 120 -1.71 -1.82 9.72
N SER A 121 -2.19 -0.90 8.87
CA SER A 121 -1.71 -0.76 7.50
C SER A 121 -0.59 0.27 7.47
N GLY A 122 0.58 -0.11 6.98
CA GLY A 122 1.59 0.83 6.53
C GLY A 122 1.23 1.45 5.19
N GLY A 123 1.98 2.49 4.81
CA GLY A 123 2.01 3.01 3.45
C GLY A 123 2.76 2.09 2.48
N LEU A 124 2.90 2.55 1.25
CA LEU A 124 3.87 1.99 0.31
C LEU A 124 5.29 2.35 0.78
N GLY A 125 6.24 1.48 0.49
CA GLY A 125 7.65 1.72 0.73
C GLY A 125 8.50 1.02 -0.33
N GLU A 126 9.75 1.42 -0.40
CA GLU A 126 10.76 0.78 -1.23
C GLU A 126 11.73 0.02 -0.34
N ALA A 127 12.18 -1.15 -0.81
CA ALA A 127 13.18 -1.95 -0.12
C ALA A 127 14.11 -2.60 -1.13
N GLY A 128 15.41 -2.63 -0.84
CA GLY A 128 16.38 -3.27 -1.71
C GLY A 128 17.79 -3.21 -1.12
N PRO A 129 18.73 -4.02 -1.68
CA PRO A 129 18.49 -5.00 -2.73
C PRO A 129 17.88 -6.30 -2.18
N ILE A 130 16.78 -6.75 -2.78
CA ILE A 130 16.21 -8.10 -2.60
C ILE A 130 16.55 -8.88 -3.86
N PHE A 131 17.43 -9.87 -3.72
CA PHE A 131 17.98 -10.63 -4.85
C PHE A 131 18.56 -9.77 -5.99
N GLY A 132 19.02 -8.55 -5.66
CA GLY A 132 19.58 -7.59 -6.62
C GLY A 132 18.63 -6.46 -7.01
N CYS A 133 17.32 -6.58 -6.72
CA CYS A 133 16.33 -5.58 -7.13
C CYS A 133 15.87 -4.69 -5.97
N THR A 134 15.57 -3.43 -6.29
CA THR A 134 14.75 -2.57 -5.42
C THR A 134 13.28 -2.83 -5.72
N VAL A 135 12.49 -3.10 -4.70
CA VAL A 135 11.08 -3.48 -4.84
C VAL A 135 10.17 -2.49 -4.13
N ILE A 136 9.05 -2.18 -4.78
CA ILE A 136 7.94 -1.46 -4.14
C ILE A 136 7.12 -2.48 -3.35
N ASN A 137 6.84 -2.18 -2.09
CA ASN A 137 6.08 -3.05 -1.22
C ASN A 137 5.07 -2.29 -0.36
N LYS A 138 4.09 -3.02 0.15
CA LYS A 138 3.19 -2.55 1.21
C LYS A 138 3.29 -3.47 2.41
N LYS A 139 3.57 -2.90 3.58
CA LYS A 139 3.63 -3.62 4.86
C LYS A 139 2.31 -3.49 5.61
N PHE A 140 1.89 -4.58 6.22
CA PHE A 140 0.85 -4.58 7.25
C PHE A 140 1.37 -5.31 8.49
N THR A 141 0.83 -4.95 9.64
CA THR A 141 1.09 -5.65 10.91
C THR A 141 -0.24 -6.07 11.51
N ILE A 142 -0.41 -7.34 11.84
CA ILE A 142 -1.65 -7.87 12.40
C ILE A 142 -1.40 -8.60 13.71
N GLY A 143 -2.29 -8.39 14.68
CA GLY A 143 -2.19 -8.98 16.01
C GLY A 143 -2.87 -8.11 17.06
N THR A 144 -2.80 -8.54 18.31
CA THR A 144 -3.11 -7.69 19.47
C THR A 144 -2.12 -6.53 19.56
N LYS A 145 -2.39 -5.53 20.40
CA LYS A 145 -1.48 -4.40 20.58
C LYS A 145 -0.07 -4.86 20.98
N SER A 146 0.05 -5.75 21.97
CA SER A 146 1.35 -6.27 22.41
C SER A 146 2.10 -7.00 21.30
N GLN A 147 1.41 -7.78 20.48
CA GLN A 147 2.02 -8.48 19.34
C GLN A 147 2.47 -7.51 18.23
N ARG A 148 1.70 -6.45 17.98
CA ARG A 148 2.02 -5.43 16.96
C ARG A 148 3.16 -4.50 17.35
N THR A 149 3.50 -4.42 18.64
CA THR A 149 4.61 -3.60 19.15
C THR A 149 5.86 -4.41 19.52
N ASP A 150 5.77 -5.74 19.51
CA ASP A 150 6.89 -6.63 19.80
C ASP A 150 7.82 -6.76 18.58
N LEU A 151 8.79 -5.83 18.49
CA LEU A 151 9.72 -5.76 17.36
C LEU A 151 10.54 -7.04 17.16
N ASN A 152 10.76 -7.84 18.21
CA ASN A 152 11.50 -9.10 18.12
C ASN A 152 10.75 -10.18 17.34
N LYS A 153 9.43 -10.01 17.14
CA LYS A 153 8.57 -10.95 16.41
C LYS A 153 8.15 -10.45 15.03
N LEU A 154 8.45 -9.20 14.71
CA LEU A 154 8.03 -8.56 13.46
C LEU A 154 9.15 -8.61 12.44
N LEU A 155 9.13 -9.66 11.61
CA LEU A 155 10.07 -9.80 10.51
C LEU A 155 10.01 -8.58 9.58
N THR A 156 11.17 -8.04 9.25
CA THR A 156 11.37 -7.16 8.09
C THR A 156 11.09 -7.91 6.79
N ILE A 157 10.95 -7.20 5.67
CA ILE A 157 10.76 -7.85 4.37
C ILE A 157 11.95 -8.75 4.01
N PHE A 158 13.18 -8.35 4.32
CA PHE A 158 14.39 -9.13 4.08
C PHE A 158 14.40 -10.43 4.88
N GLU A 159 14.09 -10.34 6.18
CA GLU A 159 13.99 -11.51 7.04
C GLU A 159 12.83 -12.42 6.62
N ALA A 160 11.67 -11.85 6.27
CA ALA A 160 10.53 -12.62 5.80
C ALA A 160 10.85 -13.38 4.52
N ILE A 161 11.49 -12.75 3.54
CA ILE A 161 11.91 -13.41 2.29
C ILE A 161 12.84 -14.58 2.57
N LYS A 162 13.82 -14.39 3.46
CA LYS A 162 14.78 -15.43 3.84
C LYS A 162 14.13 -16.55 4.64
N VAL A 163 13.45 -16.23 5.75
CA VAL A 163 12.89 -17.21 6.69
C VAL A 163 11.73 -17.99 6.07
N LYS A 164 10.95 -17.37 5.18
CA LYS A 164 9.82 -18.02 4.51
C LYS A 164 10.20 -18.67 3.18
N ASN A 165 11.50 -18.72 2.84
CA ASN A 165 12.04 -19.32 1.63
C ASN A 165 11.30 -18.84 0.37
N ILE A 166 11.11 -17.53 0.24
CA ILE A 166 10.46 -16.96 -0.95
C ILE A 166 11.37 -17.16 -2.14
N ASP A 167 10.83 -17.76 -3.20
CA ASP A 167 11.59 -18.13 -4.39
C ASP A 167 12.16 -16.90 -5.09
N LYS A 168 13.48 -16.89 -5.30
CA LYS A 168 14.20 -15.84 -6.02
C LYS A 168 13.64 -15.66 -7.44
N LYS A 169 13.14 -16.71 -8.09
CA LYS A 169 12.58 -16.66 -9.45
C LYS A 169 11.42 -15.69 -9.58
N LEU A 170 10.70 -15.42 -8.49
CA LEU A 170 9.61 -14.44 -8.48
C LEU A 170 10.10 -13.00 -8.75
N PHE A 171 11.39 -12.74 -8.55
CA PHE A 171 12.03 -11.44 -8.71
C PHE A 171 12.88 -11.34 -9.98
N GLU A 172 13.01 -12.42 -10.76
CA GLU A 172 13.68 -12.38 -12.06
C GLU A 172 12.94 -11.40 -12.98
N ASP A 173 13.72 -10.65 -13.77
CA ASP A 173 13.26 -9.62 -14.72
C ASP A 173 12.53 -8.42 -14.09
N MET A 174 12.55 -8.26 -12.76
CA MET A 174 12.12 -7.02 -12.10
C MET A 174 13.13 -5.89 -12.26
N CYS A 175 14.40 -6.27 -12.33
CA CYS A 175 15.58 -5.50 -12.63
C CYS A 175 16.44 -6.35 -13.58
#